data_AF-F8Q3E4-F1
#
_entry.id   AF-F8Q3E4-F1
#
_cell.length_a   1.000
_cell.length_b   1.000
_cell.length_c   1.000
_cell.angle_alpha   90.00
_cell.angle_beta   90.00
_cell.angle_gamma   90.00
#
_symmetry.space_group_name_H-M   'P 1'
#
loop_
_entity.id
_entity.type
_entity.pdbx_description
1 polymer ?
#
loop_
_entity_poly.entity_id
_entity_poly.type
_entity_poly.pdbx_seq_one_letter_code
_entity_poly.pdbx_strand_id
1 'polypeptide(L)'
;MQNPKDEIAGIVGVLTSTVDRKLLRDTIKNNFTEDASIDHPLCIIKSSAGSRQKLLGAYEWYRILSPHTKSRVESVGEHPLTTA
;
A
#
# COMPACT_ATOMS: atom_id res chain seq x y z
N MET A 1 8.25 0.88 9.71
CA MET A 1 8.06 2.34 9.57
C MET A 1 8.61 2.99 10.82
N GLN A 2 9.60 3.89 10.70
CA GLN A 2 10.23 4.56 11.85
C GLN A 2 9.82 6.04 11.95
N ASN A 3 9.67 6.72 10.80
CA ASN A 3 9.19 8.11 10.69
C ASN A 3 7.98 8.18 9.74
N PRO A 4 6.76 7.85 10.20
CA PRO A 4 5.58 7.72 9.35
C PRO A 4 5.24 8.97 8.52
N LYS A 5 5.38 10.17 9.09
CA LYS A 5 5.09 11.44 8.38
C LYS A 5 5.88 11.60 7.09
N ASP A 6 7.14 11.16 7.11
CA ASP A 6 8.06 11.31 6.00
C ASP A 6 8.02 10.10 5.05
N GLU A 7 7.78 8.90 5.60
CA GLU A 7 7.82 7.64 4.84
C GLU A 7 6.53 7.36 4.04
N ILE A 8 5.35 7.68 4.59
CA ILE A 8 4.05 7.28 4.00
C ILE A 8 3.87 7.82 2.59
N ALA A 9 4.24 9.09 2.36
CA ALA A 9 4.05 9.71 1.04
C ALA A 9 4.81 8.97 -0.06
N GLY A 10 6.04 8.56 0.23
CA GLY A 10 6.86 7.74 -0.68
C GLY A 10 6.25 6.37 -0.93
N ILE A 11 5.81 5.69 0.14
CA ILE A 11 5.18 4.36 0.04
C ILE A 11 3.92 4.42 -0.83
N VAL A 12 3.01 5.36 -0.57
CA VAL A 12 1.78 5.55 -1.36
C VAL A 12 2.09 5.88 -2.82
N GLY A 13 3.10 6.72 -3.05
CA GLY A 13 3.57 7.04 -4.39
C GLY A 13 4.03 5.80 -5.16
N VAL A 14 4.80 4.91 -4.52
CA VAL A 14 5.21 3.64 -5.14
C VAL A 14 3.99 2.76 -5.44
N LEU A 15 3.13 2.53 -4.44
CA LEU A 15 1.97 1.63 -4.56
C LEU A 15 1.05 2.00 -5.74
N THR A 16 0.88 3.30 -6.00
CA THR A 16 -0.13 3.80 -6.95
C THR A 16 0.44 4.29 -8.26
N SER A 17 1.75 4.55 -8.35
CA SER A 17 2.37 5.26 -9.49
C SER A 17 3.61 4.60 -10.09
N THR A 18 4.22 3.61 -9.43
CA THR A 18 5.43 2.96 -9.95
C THR A 18 5.13 2.07 -11.16
N VAL A 19 6.05 2.05 -12.11
CA VAL A 19 6.08 1.04 -13.20
C VAL A 19 7.07 -0.09 -12.89
N ASP A 20 7.93 0.10 -11.89
CA ASP A 20 8.90 -0.90 -11.46
C ASP A 20 8.22 -1.91 -10.52
N ARG A 21 8.03 -3.12 -11.04
CA ARG A 21 7.42 -4.25 -10.32
C ARG A 21 8.27 -4.73 -9.15
N LYS A 22 9.60 -4.65 -9.23
CA LYS A 22 10.48 -5.04 -8.11
C LYS A 22 10.33 -4.04 -6.98
N LEU A 23 10.35 -2.75 -7.29
CA LEU A 23 10.16 -1.69 -6.31
C LEU A 23 8.79 -1.80 -5.61
N LEU A 24 7.72 -2.10 -6.36
CA LEU A 24 6.38 -2.37 -5.79
C LEU A 24 6.41 -3.53 -4.79
N ARG A 25 7.01 -4.65 -5.19
CA ARG A 25 7.14 -5.86 -4.35
C ARG A 25 7.91 -5.60 -3.08
N ASP A 26 9.07 -4.98 -3.19
CA ASP A 26 9.93 -4.68 -2.05
C ASP A 26 9.23 -3.70 -1.10
N THR A 27 8.51 -2.71 -1.63
CA THR A 27 7.72 -1.77 -0.83
C THR A 27 6.62 -2.47 -0.05
N ILE A 28 5.87 -3.37 -0.67
CA ILE A 28 4.82 -4.13 0.03
C ILE A 28 5.44 -5.05 1.08
N LYS A 29 6.51 -5.79 0.74
CA LYS A 29 7.18 -6.72 1.65
C LYS A 29 7.74 -6.03 2.90
N ASN A 30 8.32 -4.84 2.73
CA ASN A 30 9.02 -4.14 3.81
C ASN A 30 8.08 -3.31 4.71
N ASN A 31 6.90 -2.91 4.20
CA ASN A 31 6.02 -1.98 4.90
C ASN A 31 4.68 -2.58 5.36
N PHE A 32 4.31 -3.76 4.88
CA PHE A 32 3.06 -4.43 5.27
C PHE A 32 3.35 -5.71 6.06
N THR A 33 2.54 -5.94 7.10
CA THR A 33 2.55 -7.19 7.88
C THR A 33 2.12 -8.37 7.02
N GLU A 34 2.45 -9.60 7.43
CA GLU A 34 2.13 -10.80 6.65
C GLU A 34 0.61 -11.04 6.51
N ASP A 35 -0.14 -10.52 7.49
CA ASP A 35 -1.58 -10.59 7.65
C ASP A 35 -2.28 -9.25 7.30
N ALA A 36 -1.62 -8.37 6.54
CA ALA A 36 -2.18 -7.09 6.14
C ALA A 36 -3.53 -7.22 5.40
N SER A 37 -4.46 -6.32 5.71
CA SER A 37 -5.74 -6.19 5.02
C SER A 37 -5.77 -4.96 4.11
N ILE A 38 -6.71 -4.97 3.16
CA ILE A 38 -7.07 -3.77 2.40
C ILE A 38 -8.59 -3.70 2.30
N ASP A 39 -9.13 -2.50 2.50
CA ASP A 39 -10.52 -2.18 2.24
C ASP A 39 -10.55 -1.13 1.12
N HIS A 40 -10.61 -1.62 -0.12
CA HIS A 40 -10.65 -0.78 -1.32
C HIS A 40 -12.01 -0.95 -2.01
N PRO A 41 -12.60 0.11 -2.60
CA PRO A 41 -13.93 0.04 -3.22
C PRO A 41 -14.13 -1.08 -4.25
N LEU A 42 -13.04 -1.50 -4.90
CA LEU A 42 -13.06 -2.56 -5.92
C LEU A 42 -12.50 -3.91 -5.43
N CYS A 43 -11.91 -3.95 -4.23
CA CYS A 43 -11.27 -5.17 -3.71
C CYS A 43 -11.15 -5.10 -2.19
N ILE A 44 -11.69 -6.10 -1.52
CA ILE A 44 -11.52 -6.28 -0.07
C ILE A 44 -10.66 -7.51 0.17
N ILE A 45 -9.56 -7.35 0.90
CA ILE A 45 -8.71 -8.44 1.36
C ILE A 45 -8.76 -8.42 2.89
N LYS A 46 -9.44 -9.42 3.45
CA LYS A 46 -9.49 -9.60 4.90
C LYS A 46 -8.13 -10.07 5.42
N SER A 47 -7.82 -9.67 6.64
CA SER A 47 -6.61 -10.13 7.35
C SER A 47 -6.65 -11.64 7.52
N SER A 48 -5.59 -12.31 7.09
CA SER A 48 -5.40 -13.76 7.23
C SER A 48 -3.93 -14.09 7.03
N ALA A 49 -3.47 -15.26 7.48
CA ALA A 49 -2.14 -15.74 7.08
C ALA A 49 -1.98 -15.69 5.55
N GLY A 50 -0.94 -15.00 5.08
CA GLY A 50 -0.65 -14.83 3.66
C GLY A 50 -1.52 -13.81 2.92
N SER A 51 -2.30 -12.97 3.61
CA SER A 51 -3.12 -11.93 2.95
C SER A 51 -2.25 -10.86 2.28
N ARG A 52 -1.00 -10.63 2.73
CA ARG A 52 -0.04 -9.74 2.06
C ARG A 52 0.23 -10.15 0.60
N GLN A 53 0.28 -11.44 0.30
CA GLN A 53 0.51 -11.94 -1.06
C GLN A 53 -0.69 -11.63 -1.96
N LYS A 54 -1.91 -11.72 -1.42
CA LYS A 54 -3.13 -11.31 -2.14
C LYS A 54 -3.11 -9.80 -2.39
N LEU A 55 -2.70 -9.01 -1.41
CA LEU A 55 -2.53 -7.55 -1.53
C LEU A 55 -1.53 -7.20 -2.62
N LEU A 56 -0.37 -7.87 -2.65
CA LEU A 56 0.60 -7.72 -3.73
C LEU A 56 -0.02 -8.02 -5.10
N GLY A 57 -0.75 -9.13 -5.23
CA GLY A 57 -1.45 -9.48 -6.46
C GLY A 57 -2.42 -8.39 -6.93
N ALA A 58 -3.17 -7.79 -5.99
CA ALA A 58 -4.09 -6.70 -6.30
C ALA A 58 -3.38 -5.45 -6.85
N TYR A 59 -2.29 -5.01 -6.21
CA TYR A 59 -1.52 -3.87 -6.71
C TYR A 59 -0.85 -4.15 -8.06
N GLU A 60 -0.34 -5.36 -8.28
CA GLU A 60 0.19 -5.75 -9.60
C GLU A 60 -0.89 -5.74 -10.67
N TRP A 61 -2.08 -6.25 -10.35
CA TRP A 61 -3.22 -6.23 -11.26
C TRP A 61 -3.65 -4.80 -11.62
N TYR A 62 -3.67 -3.89 -10.65
CA TYR A 62 -3.93 -2.47 -10.91
C TYR A 62 -2.89 -1.84 -11.83
N ARG A 63 -1.60 -2.22 -11.72
CA ARG A 63 -0.58 -1.73 -12.65
C ARG A 63 -0.75 -2.26 -14.08
N ILE A 64 -1.32 -3.45 -14.25
CA ILE A 64 -1.64 -3.98 -15.58
C ILE A 64 -2.81 -3.22 -16.18
N LEU A 65 -3.87 -2.97 -15.41
CA LEU A 65 -5.07 -2.27 -15.87
C LEU A 65 -4.84 -0.77 -16.11
N SER A 66 -3.94 -0.15 -15.35
CA SER A 66 -3.71 1.30 -15.37
C SER A 66 -2.22 1.63 -15.20
N PRO A 67 -1.39 1.34 -16.22
CA PRO A 67 0.07 1.33 -16.12
C PRO A 67 0.74 2.71 -16.00
N HIS A 68 -0.02 3.80 -16.11
CA HIS A 68 0.54 5.17 -16.08
C HIS A 68 -0.16 6.08 -15.08
N THR A 69 -0.92 5.54 -14.12
CA THR A 69 -1.52 6.37 -13.07
C THR A 69 -0.44 7.10 -12.27
N LYS A 70 -0.75 8.32 -11.87
CA LYS A 70 0.08 9.17 -11.02
C LYS A 70 -0.76 9.64 -9.84
N SER A 71 -0.19 9.58 -8.66
CA SER A 71 -0.76 10.10 -7.42
C SER A 71 0.12 11.20 -6.87
N ARG A 72 -0.48 12.16 -6.17
CA ARG A 72 0.23 13.11 -5.32
C ARG A 72 -0.42 13.07 -3.94
N VAL A 73 0.40 12.95 -2.90
CA VAL A 73 -0.07 13.04 -1.52
C VAL A 73 -0.11 14.52 -1.16
N GLU A 74 -1.29 15.04 -0.83
CA GLU A 74 -1.48 16.44 -0.46
C GLU A 74 -1.19 16.69 1.02
N SER A 75 -1.52 15.72 1.88
CA SER A 75 -1.27 15.78 3.32
C SER A 75 -1.15 14.39 3.93
N VAL A 76 -0.40 14.29 5.03
CA VAL A 76 -0.31 13.10 5.88
C VAL A 76 -0.84 13.47 7.25
N GLY A 77 -1.95 12.85 7.65
CA GLY A 77 -2.57 13.05 8.95
C GLY A 77 -2.26 11.90 9.91
N GLU A 78 -2.21 12.21 11.19
CA GLU A 78 -2.14 11.22 12.27
C GLU A 78 -3.48 11.21 12.98
N HIS A 79 -4.06 10.02 13.15
CA HIS A 79 -5.20 9.88 14.04
C HIS A 79 -4.67 9.59 15.46
N PRO A 80 -5.00 10.41 16.47
CA PRO A 80 -4.62 10.10 17.84
C PRO A 80 -5.25 8.76 18.23
N LEU A 81 -4.47 7.86 18.82
CA LEU A 81 -5.01 6.64 19.41
C LEU A 81 -5.85 7.05 20.61
N THR A 82 -7.16 7.20 20.43
CA THR A 82 -8.09 7.42 21.53
C THR A 82 -7.97 6.21 22.45
N THR A 83 -7.32 6.40 23.60
CA THR A 83 -7.27 5.39 24.65
C THR A 83 -8.68 5.33 25.24
N ALA A 84 -9.43 4.30 24.88
CA ALA A 84 -10.69 3.95 25.52
C ALA A 84 -10.42 3.16 26.80
#